data_AF-A0A1A2PWT1-F1
#
_entry.id   AF-A0A1A2PWT1-F1
#
_cell.length_a   1.000
_cell.length_b   1.000
_cell.length_c   1.000
_cell.angle_alpha   90.00
_cell.angle_beta   90.00
_cell.angle_gamma   90.00
#
_symmetry.space_group_name_H-M   'P 1'
#
loop_
_entity.id
_entity.type
_entity.pdbx_description
1 polymer ?
#
loop_
_entity_poly.entity_id
_entity_poly.type
_entity_poly.pdbx_seq_one_letter_code
_entity_poly.pdbx_strand_id
1 'polypeptide(L)'
;MDEPFLGSEARAAGLVTPYRLRSRYVALHKDVYVPRDAALTARLRAEALWLRSRRRGILAGYSASALHGAKWIDASLTAAIIDTNARREPGVQVWEDRIEADEVCVVEGMRVTSPERTALDLASRFPRDQAVAAVDALVQATHLKLADVERLAERYRGRRGMKAARAALDLVDGGAQSPKETRLRLLLIRAGFPRPQTQIAVRNEWGWAEAYLDLGWEDIKVAVEYDGDQHRSSRYQYVKDIRRLEMLARYGWIVVRVIAEDHPDDVIYRVREARASRA
;
A
#
# COMPACT_ATOMS: atom_id res chain seq x y z
N MET A 1 19.76 3.10 18.26
CA MET A 1 19.98 3.66 16.91
C MET A 1 19.41 2.61 16.01
N ASP A 2 18.11 2.73 15.75
CA ASP A 2 17.31 1.66 15.13
C ASP A 2 17.31 1.77 13.61
N GLU A 3 17.98 2.82 13.11
CA GLU A 3 18.17 3.14 11.71
C GLU A 3 19.41 2.42 11.14
N PRO A 4 19.37 2.07 9.84
CA PRO A 4 20.55 1.58 9.14
C PRO A 4 21.68 2.61 9.12
N PHE A 5 22.92 2.13 9.18
CA PHE A 5 24.11 3.00 9.09
C PHE A 5 25.25 2.33 8.34
N LEU A 6 26.19 3.15 7.85
CA LEU A 6 27.41 2.66 7.21
C LEU A 6 28.46 2.27 8.25
N GLY A 7 28.90 1.02 8.23
CA GLY A 7 29.86 0.49 9.19
C GLY A 7 31.21 1.20 9.10
N SER A 8 31.68 1.49 7.89
CA SER A 8 32.91 2.26 7.65
C SER A 8 32.85 3.67 8.24
N GLU A 9 31.76 4.41 8.04
CA GLU A 9 31.57 5.76 8.59
C GLU A 9 31.47 5.74 10.12
N ALA A 10 30.66 4.84 10.68
CA ALA A 10 30.49 4.73 12.13
C ALA A 10 31.79 4.31 12.84
N ARG A 11 32.64 3.50 12.17
CA ARG A 11 33.98 3.17 12.68
C ARG A 11 34.94 4.35 12.61
N ALA A 12 34.95 5.07 11.49
CA ALA A 12 35.81 6.25 11.33
C ALA A 12 35.47 7.35 12.35
N ALA A 13 34.18 7.49 12.67
CA ALA A 13 33.67 8.41 13.70
C ALA A 13 33.84 7.90 15.15
N GLY A 14 34.39 6.70 15.36
CA GLY A 14 34.57 6.11 16.70
C GLY A 14 33.26 5.68 17.41
N LEU A 15 32.12 5.69 16.71
CA LEU A 15 30.81 5.36 17.26
C LEU A 15 30.64 3.85 17.52
N VAL A 16 31.31 3.02 16.73
CA VAL A 16 31.26 1.55 16.86
C VAL A 16 32.64 0.91 16.71
N THR A 17 32.89 -0.13 17.51
CA THR A 17 34.09 -0.96 17.38
C THR A 17 33.84 -2.15 16.45
N PRO A 18 34.88 -2.76 15.86
CA PRO A 18 34.73 -4.00 15.07
C PRO A 18 34.05 -5.14 15.84
N TYR A 19 34.29 -5.23 17.15
CA TYR A 19 33.64 -6.22 18.01
C TYR A 19 32.13 -5.93 18.15
N ARG A 20 31.74 -4.68 18.38
CA ARG A 20 30.32 -4.30 18.46
C ARG A 20 29.59 -4.56 17.15
N LEU A 21 30.18 -4.21 16.02
CA LEU A 21 29.60 -4.50 14.69
C LEU A 21 29.28 -5.98 14.48
N ARG A 22 30.16 -6.89 14.93
CA ARG A 22 29.94 -8.34 14.78
C ARG A 22 28.94 -8.92 15.79
N SER A 23 28.87 -8.36 16.99
CA SER A 23 28.09 -8.92 18.10
C SER A 23 26.66 -8.35 18.20
N ARG A 24 26.49 -7.05 17.95
CA ARG A 24 25.23 -6.33 18.20
C ARG A 24 24.45 -5.93 16.95
N TYR A 25 25.06 -6.05 15.78
CA TYR A 25 24.46 -5.63 14.52
C TYR A 25 24.45 -6.78 13.50
N VAL A 26 23.56 -6.67 12.53
CA VAL A 26 23.46 -7.55 11.36
C VAL A 26 23.66 -6.71 10.10
N ALA A 27 24.43 -7.24 9.15
CA ALA A 27 24.60 -6.59 7.86
C ALA A 27 23.38 -6.87 6.98
N LEU A 28 22.69 -5.82 6.53
CA LEU A 28 21.63 -5.94 5.51
C LEU A 28 22.21 -5.89 4.10
N HIS A 29 23.24 -5.08 3.90
CA HIS A 29 24.01 -5.00 2.68
C HIS A 29 25.50 -4.91 3.01
N LYS A 30 26.35 -5.01 1.99
CA LYS A 30 27.79 -4.75 2.17
C LYS A 30 27.98 -3.36 2.79
N ASP A 31 28.63 -3.32 3.97
CA ASP A 31 28.93 -2.11 4.74
C ASP A 31 27.71 -1.39 5.34
N VAL A 32 26.50 -1.97 5.28
CA VAL A 32 25.28 -1.39 5.86
C VAL A 32 24.75 -2.29 6.97
N TYR A 33 24.63 -1.74 8.17
CA TYR A 33 24.31 -2.48 9.39
C TYR A 33 23.05 -1.94 10.06
N VAL A 34 22.32 -2.84 10.73
CA VAL A 34 21.18 -2.52 11.61
C VAL A 34 21.32 -3.28 12.92
N PRO A 35 20.72 -2.82 14.03
CA PRO A 35 20.68 -3.58 15.28
C PRO A 35 20.10 -4.98 15.05
N ARG A 36 20.64 -5.97 15.76
CA ARG A 36 20.22 -7.39 15.60
C ARG A 36 18.73 -7.61 15.92
N ASP A 37 18.18 -6.79 16.81
CA ASP A 37 16.80 -6.80 17.30
C ASP A 37 15.89 -5.81 16.56
N ALA A 38 16.39 -5.10 15.54
CA ALA A 38 15.59 -4.17 14.76
C ALA A 38 14.50 -4.92 13.97
N ALA A 39 13.26 -4.45 14.09
CA ALA A 39 12.17 -4.93 13.26
C ALA A 39 12.41 -4.51 11.80
N LEU A 40 12.50 -5.49 10.89
CA LEU A 40 12.67 -5.20 9.47
C LEU A 40 11.35 -4.67 8.91
N THR A 41 11.36 -3.42 8.46
CA THR A 41 10.26 -2.78 7.74
C THR A 41 10.68 -2.47 6.31
N ALA A 42 9.70 -2.30 5.41
CA ALA A 42 9.97 -1.87 4.03
C ALA A 42 10.74 -0.54 3.98
N ARG A 43 10.39 0.37 4.91
CA ARG A 43 11.06 1.65 5.08
C ARG A 43 12.53 1.50 5.49
N LEU A 44 12.82 0.72 6.54
CA LEU A 44 14.19 0.45 7.00
C LEU A 44 15.04 -0.19 5.89
N ARG A 45 14.44 -1.08 5.08
CA ARG A 45 15.11 -1.65 3.91
C ARG A 45 15.39 -0.62 2.82
N ALA A 46 14.48 0.34 2.59
CA ALA A 46 14.67 1.44 1.65
C ALA A 46 15.84 2.34 2.08
N GLU A 47 15.90 2.72 3.36
CA GLU A 47 16.99 3.49 3.95
C GLU A 47 18.34 2.75 3.82
N ALA A 48 18.37 1.46 4.16
CA ALA A 48 19.56 0.63 4.00
C ALA A 48 20.04 0.55 2.54
N LEU A 49 19.09 0.45 1.59
CA LEU A 49 19.39 0.41 0.16
C LEU A 49 19.93 1.76 -0.34
N TRP A 50 19.42 2.89 0.17
CA TRP A 50 19.96 4.20 -0.17
C TRP A 50 21.40 4.40 0.35
N LEU A 51 21.69 3.94 1.57
CA LEU A 51 23.07 3.95 2.10
C LEU A 51 24.00 3.07 1.28
N ARG A 52 23.54 1.88 0.85
CA ARG A 52 24.28 0.99 -0.07
C ARG A 52 24.65 1.71 -1.37
N SER A 53 23.77 2.55 -1.90
CA SER A 53 24.03 3.38 -3.09
C SER A 53 25.04 4.52 -2.86
N ARG A 54 25.60 4.62 -1.65
CA ARG A 54 26.42 5.75 -1.18
C ARG A 54 25.66 7.06 -1.31
N ARG A 55 24.36 7.04 -1.00
CA ARG A 55 23.46 8.19 -1.00
C ARG A 55 23.24 8.83 -2.39
N ARG A 56 23.49 8.09 -3.48
CA ARG A 56 23.39 8.62 -4.85
C ARG A 56 22.18 8.13 -5.63
N GLY A 57 21.74 6.89 -5.37
CA GLY A 57 20.62 6.27 -6.09
C GLY A 57 19.28 6.89 -5.71
N ILE A 58 18.28 6.68 -6.57
CA ILE A 58 16.92 7.18 -6.41
C ILE A 58 16.04 6.00 -6.00
N LEU A 59 15.50 6.01 -4.79
CA LEU A 59 14.60 4.95 -4.33
C LEU A 59 13.32 4.95 -5.16
N ALA A 60 12.86 3.76 -5.53
CA ALA A 60 11.73 3.57 -6.45
C ALA A 60 10.82 2.41 -5.99
N GLY A 61 9.67 2.23 -6.65
CA GLY A 61 8.73 1.14 -6.36
C GLY A 61 8.30 1.10 -4.90
N TYR A 62 8.34 -0.08 -4.27
CA TYR A 62 7.96 -0.24 -2.86
C TYR A 62 8.88 0.52 -1.89
N SER A 63 10.15 0.76 -2.24
CA SER A 63 11.03 1.60 -1.40
C SER A 63 10.53 3.03 -1.35
N ALA A 64 10.19 3.58 -2.52
CA ALA A 64 9.62 4.92 -2.63
C ALA A 64 8.25 5.01 -1.97
N SER A 65 7.39 4.02 -2.22
CA SER A 65 6.05 3.94 -1.64
C SER A 65 6.10 3.94 -0.10
N ALA A 66 7.03 3.18 0.49
CA ALA A 66 7.23 3.15 1.94
C ALA A 66 7.70 4.50 2.51
N LEU A 67 8.58 5.22 1.80
CA LEU A 67 9.03 6.55 2.22
C LEU A 67 7.95 7.63 2.07
N HIS A 68 7.08 7.49 1.08
CA HIS A 68 5.88 8.33 0.93
C HIS A 68 4.80 8.04 1.98
N GLY A 69 5.04 7.10 2.89
CA GLY A 69 4.12 6.78 4.00
C GLY A 69 3.03 5.78 3.64
N ALA A 70 3.09 5.13 2.47
CA ALA A 70 2.14 4.08 2.12
C ALA A 70 2.25 2.90 3.09
N LYS A 71 1.10 2.42 3.56
CA LYS A 71 0.99 1.32 4.52
C LYS A 71 0.98 -0.04 3.81
N TRP A 72 1.01 -1.11 4.61
CA TRP A 72 0.78 -2.50 4.17
C TRP A 72 1.83 -3.06 3.19
N ILE A 73 3.05 -2.55 3.25
CA ILE A 73 4.17 -3.03 2.44
C ILE A 73 4.91 -4.11 3.23
N ASP A 74 4.86 -5.34 2.73
CA ASP A 74 5.56 -6.48 3.32
C ASP A 74 7.08 -6.27 3.25
N ALA A 75 7.77 -6.41 4.38
CA ALA A 75 9.21 -6.23 4.48
C ALA A 75 10.03 -7.32 3.76
N SER A 76 9.40 -8.41 3.34
CA SER A 76 10.01 -9.44 2.49
C SER A 76 10.12 -9.04 1.03
N LEU A 77 9.35 -8.02 0.59
CA LEU A 77 9.44 -7.51 -0.77
C LEU A 77 10.82 -6.93 -1.06
N THR A 78 11.26 -7.11 -2.30
CA THR A 78 12.54 -6.56 -2.76
C THR A 78 12.51 -5.04 -2.71
N ALA A 79 13.52 -4.43 -2.10
CA ALA A 79 13.71 -2.99 -2.13
C ALA A 79 14.23 -2.58 -3.52
N ALA A 80 13.58 -1.60 -4.14
CA ALA A 80 13.91 -1.12 -5.47
C ALA A 80 14.63 0.25 -5.44
N ILE A 81 15.57 0.43 -6.36
CA ILE A 81 16.33 1.67 -6.55
C ILE A 81 16.72 1.85 -8.03
N ILE A 82 16.69 3.08 -8.52
CA ILE A 82 17.31 3.48 -9.78
C ILE A 82 18.75 3.91 -9.45
N ASP A 83 19.72 3.11 -9.88
CA ASP A 83 21.15 3.30 -9.57
C ASP A 83 22.00 2.73 -10.71
N THR A 84 23.22 3.26 -10.90
CA THR A 84 24.20 2.72 -11.85
C THR A 84 24.91 1.48 -11.31
N ASN A 85 24.86 1.24 -9.99
CA ASN A 85 25.39 0.03 -9.37
C ASN A 85 24.45 -1.16 -9.56
N ALA A 86 24.55 -1.83 -10.71
CA ALA A 86 23.75 -3.01 -11.07
C ALA A 86 24.21 -4.34 -10.42
N ARG A 87 25.02 -4.30 -9.35
CA ARG A 87 25.45 -5.53 -8.65
C ARG A 87 24.23 -6.26 -8.10
N ARG A 88 24.05 -7.52 -8.51
CA ARG A 88 23.00 -8.40 -8.04
C ARG A 88 23.20 -8.74 -6.56
N GLU A 89 22.12 -8.62 -5.80
CA GLU A 89 22.09 -8.92 -4.38
C GLU A 89 20.69 -9.39 -4.00
N PRO A 90 20.55 -10.45 -3.17
CA PRO A 90 19.25 -10.91 -2.72
C PRO A 90 18.45 -9.80 -2.05
N GLY A 91 17.16 -9.68 -2.39
CA GLY A 91 16.28 -8.68 -1.79
C GLY A 91 16.47 -7.25 -2.29
N VAL A 92 17.31 -7.03 -3.31
CA VAL A 92 17.51 -5.75 -3.98
C VAL A 92 17.13 -5.85 -5.45
N GLN A 93 16.38 -4.87 -5.94
CA GLN A 93 16.10 -4.70 -7.35
C GLN A 93 16.68 -3.36 -7.83
N VAL A 94 17.66 -3.42 -8.73
CA VAL A 94 18.20 -2.22 -9.38
C VAL A 94 17.48 -2.04 -10.70
N TRP A 95 16.94 -0.84 -10.93
CA TRP A 95 16.23 -0.49 -12.15
C TRP A 95 17.11 0.42 -13.01
N GLU A 96 17.28 0.04 -14.27
CA GLU A 96 17.84 0.90 -15.31
C GLU A 96 16.69 1.60 -16.02
N ASP A 97 16.28 2.76 -15.49
CA ASP A 97 15.19 3.54 -16.03
C ASP A 97 15.64 4.94 -16.41
N ARG A 98 15.10 5.45 -17.52
CA ARG A 98 15.07 6.88 -17.78
C ARG A 98 14.14 7.55 -16.77
N ILE A 99 14.65 8.58 -16.11
CA ILE A 99 13.91 9.39 -15.14
C ILE A 99 14.29 10.86 -15.34
N GLU A 100 13.28 11.71 -15.44
CA GLU A 100 13.46 13.15 -15.54
C GLU A 100 13.53 13.82 -14.16
N ALA A 101 14.04 15.05 -14.11
CA ALA A 101 14.26 15.75 -12.85
C ALA A 101 12.95 16.03 -12.07
N ASP A 102 11.83 16.23 -12.77
CA ASP A 102 10.51 16.48 -12.18
C ASP A 102 9.84 15.22 -11.62
N GLU A 103 10.43 14.04 -11.87
CA GLU A 103 9.97 12.74 -11.35
C GLU A 103 10.73 12.32 -10.09
N VAL A 104 11.58 13.19 -9.54
CA VAL A 104 12.41 12.92 -8.36
C VAL A 104 12.14 13.98 -7.29
N CYS A 105 11.89 13.54 -6.07
CA CYS A 105 11.79 14.39 -4.90
C CYS A 105 12.74 13.93 -3.79
N VAL A 106 12.80 14.71 -2.71
CA VAL A 106 13.58 14.37 -1.52
C VAL A 106 12.63 14.13 -0.36
N VAL A 107 12.73 12.96 0.25
CA VAL A 107 12.01 12.60 1.49
C VAL A 107 13.07 12.29 2.54
N GLU A 108 13.08 13.06 3.62
CA GLU A 108 14.04 12.88 4.73
C GLU A 108 15.51 12.78 4.28
N GLY A 109 15.89 13.63 3.32
CA GLY A 109 17.24 13.69 2.75
C GLY A 109 17.56 12.60 1.72
N MET A 110 16.65 11.65 1.48
CA MET A 110 16.81 10.59 0.49
C MET A 110 16.17 10.98 -0.85
N ARG A 111 16.82 10.67 -1.97
CA ARG A 111 16.25 10.85 -3.31
C ARG A 111 15.26 9.73 -3.59
N VAL A 112 14.04 10.08 -3.95
CA VAL A 112 12.93 9.15 -4.15
C VAL A 112 12.18 9.53 -5.43
N THR A 113 11.61 8.56 -6.15
CA THR A 113 10.65 8.85 -7.22
C THR A 113 9.46 9.64 -6.68
N SER A 114 8.93 10.61 -7.43
CA SER A 114 7.72 11.35 -7.04
C SER A 114 6.53 10.40 -6.80
N PRO A 115 5.47 10.80 -6.08
CA PRO A 115 4.29 9.95 -5.89
C PRO A 115 3.71 9.44 -7.22
N GLU A 116 3.63 10.31 -8.24
CA GLU A 116 3.10 9.97 -9.56
C GLU A 116 3.99 8.94 -10.27
N ARG A 117 5.31 9.14 -10.23
CA ARG A 117 6.27 8.20 -10.81
C ARG A 117 6.24 6.86 -10.07
N THR A 118 6.15 6.90 -8.75
CA THR A 118 6.03 5.70 -7.91
C THR A 118 4.76 4.92 -8.25
N ALA A 119 3.62 5.60 -8.40
CA ALA A 119 2.36 4.99 -8.82
C ALA A 119 2.49 4.33 -10.21
N LEU A 120 3.10 5.02 -11.16
CA LEU A 120 3.31 4.50 -12.52
C LEU A 120 4.24 3.27 -12.54
N ASP A 121 5.33 3.30 -11.77
CA ASP A 121 6.25 2.16 -11.66
C ASP A 121 5.58 0.95 -10.97
N LEU A 122 4.78 1.18 -9.92
CA LEU A 122 3.99 0.12 -9.29
C LEU A 122 2.97 -0.49 -10.28
N ALA A 123 2.25 0.35 -11.00
CA ALA A 123 1.24 -0.05 -11.99
C ALA A 123 1.83 -0.83 -13.18
N SER A 124 3.05 -0.51 -13.60
CA SER A 124 3.68 -1.09 -14.79
C SER A 124 4.48 -2.37 -14.53
N ARG A 125 4.92 -2.61 -13.28
CA ARG A 125 5.88 -3.67 -12.94
C ARG A 125 5.31 -4.83 -12.12
N PHE A 126 4.18 -4.65 -11.45
CA PHE A 126 3.60 -5.68 -10.57
C PHE A 126 2.30 -6.27 -11.14
N PRO A 127 1.91 -7.48 -10.71
CA PRO A 127 0.61 -8.06 -11.03
C PRO A 127 -0.53 -7.10 -10.67
N ARG A 128 -1.57 -7.05 -11.51
CA ARG A 128 -2.64 -6.03 -11.44
C ARG A 128 -3.19 -5.80 -10.03
N ASP A 129 -3.62 -6.85 -9.34
CA ASP A 129 -4.25 -6.72 -8.02
C ASP A 129 -3.29 -6.18 -6.97
N GLN A 130 -2.03 -6.60 -7.04
CA GLN A 130 -0.97 -6.11 -6.16
C GLN A 130 -0.66 -4.64 -6.46
N ALA A 131 -0.59 -4.29 -7.75
CA ALA A 131 -0.37 -2.92 -8.19
C ALA A 131 -1.50 -1.99 -7.73
N VAL A 132 -2.76 -2.37 -7.91
CA VAL A 132 -3.92 -1.57 -7.46
C VAL A 132 -3.85 -1.36 -5.95
N ALA A 133 -3.63 -2.40 -5.14
CA ALA A 133 -3.54 -2.26 -3.69
C ALA A 133 -2.37 -1.36 -3.25
N ALA A 134 -1.22 -1.46 -3.93
CA ALA A 134 -0.07 -0.61 -3.63
C ALA A 134 -0.31 0.86 -4.02
N VAL A 135 -1.01 1.11 -5.13
CA VAL A 135 -1.34 2.47 -5.58
C VAL A 135 -2.48 3.06 -4.75
N ASP A 136 -3.50 2.30 -4.35
CA ASP A 136 -4.55 2.73 -3.40
C ASP A 136 -3.90 3.26 -2.10
N ALA A 137 -2.98 2.48 -1.51
CA ALA A 137 -2.25 2.87 -0.30
C ALA A 137 -1.37 4.11 -0.50
N LEU A 138 -0.78 4.28 -1.69
CA LEU A 138 0.03 5.45 -2.03
C LEU A 138 -0.84 6.71 -2.22
N VAL A 139 -2.00 6.57 -2.87
CA VAL A 139 -3.00 7.66 -3.00
C VAL A 139 -3.47 8.10 -1.63
N GLN A 140 -3.75 7.17 -0.71
CA GLN A 140 -4.13 7.48 0.66
C GLN A 140 -3.03 8.27 1.40
N ALA A 141 -1.76 7.90 1.22
CA ALA A 141 -0.64 8.52 1.93
C ALA A 141 -0.24 9.90 1.39
N THR A 142 -0.43 10.13 0.09
CA THR A 142 0.12 11.32 -0.59
C THR A 142 -0.94 12.27 -1.16
N HIS A 143 -2.20 11.83 -1.23
CA HIS A 143 -3.28 12.53 -1.92
C HIS A 143 -2.98 12.84 -3.40
N LEU A 144 -2.11 12.03 -4.04
CA LEU A 144 -1.82 12.18 -5.47
C LEU A 144 -3.09 12.07 -6.30
N LYS A 145 -3.16 12.81 -7.41
CA LYS A 145 -4.30 12.75 -8.33
C LYS A 145 -3.97 11.79 -9.47
N LEU A 146 -4.88 10.85 -9.77
CA LEU A 146 -4.68 9.89 -10.86
C LEU A 146 -4.46 10.56 -12.22
N ALA A 147 -5.09 11.72 -12.45
CA ALA A 147 -4.87 12.51 -13.66
C ALA A 147 -3.41 12.96 -13.86
N ASP A 148 -2.64 13.17 -12.78
CA ASP A 148 -1.21 13.47 -12.86
C ASP A 148 -0.39 12.24 -13.28
N VAL A 149 -0.76 11.06 -12.77
CA VAL A 149 -0.15 9.78 -13.18
C VAL A 149 -0.44 9.47 -14.64
N GLU A 150 -1.66 9.72 -15.10
CA GLU A 150 -2.06 9.55 -16.50
C GLU A 150 -1.27 10.50 -17.42
N ARG A 151 -1.12 11.78 -17.04
CA ARG A 151 -0.26 12.71 -17.78
C ARG A 151 1.19 12.23 -17.85
N LEU A 152 1.73 11.71 -16.75
CA LEU A 152 3.08 11.16 -16.73
C LEU A 152 3.19 9.90 -17.61
N ALA A 153 2.18 9.03 -17.60
CA ALA A 153 2.14 7.80 -18.39
C ALA A 153 2.27 8.07 -19.90
N GLU A 154 1.78 9.21 -20.38
CA GLU A 154 1.89 9.60 -21.79
C GLU A 154 3.34 9.89 -22.23
N ARG A 155 4.23 10.28 -21.31
CA ARG A 155 5.68 10.44 -21.59
C ARG A 155 6.38 9.11 -21.84
N TYR A 156 5.80 8.02 -21.36
CA TYR A 156 6.33 6.66 -21.42
C TYR A 156 5.58 5.76 -22.42
N ARG A 157 4.93 6.34 -23.42
CA ARG A 157 4.29 5.60 -24.52
C ARG A 157 5.25 4.56 -25.12
N GLY A 158 4.78 3.33 -25.25
CA GLY A 158 5.57 2.21 -25.78
C GLY A 158 6.49 1.51 -24.76
N ARG A 159 6.67 2.04 -23.54
CA ARG A 159 7.39 1.34 -22.47
C ARG A 159 6.69 0.02 -22.13
N ARG A 160 7.48 -1.01 -21.85
CA ARG A 160 6.96 -2.30 -21.38
C ARG A 160 6.11 -2.10 -20.12
N GLY A 161 4.96 -2.77 -20.05
CA GLY A 161 4.06 -2.71 -18.88
C GLY A 161 3.03 -1.59 -18.93
N MET A 162 3.09 -0.64 -19.88
CA MET A 162 2.15 0.50 -19.91
C MET A 162 0.69 0.09 -20.18
N LYS A 163 0.45 -0.99 -20.92
CA LYS A 163 -0.90 -1.55 -21.08
C LYS A 163 -1.45 -2.07 -19.75
N ALA A 164 -0.61 -2.78 -18.98
CA ALA A 164 -0.98 -3.27 -17.66
C ALA A 164 -1.17 -2.09 -16.68
N ALA A 165 -0.31 -1.08 -16.75
CA ALA A 165 -0.40 0.12 -15.93
C ALA A 165 -1.73 0.84 -16.12
N ARG A 166 -2.15 1.09 -17.36
CA ARG A 166 -3.46 1.72 -17.64
C ARG A 166 -4.62 0.88 -17.10
N ALA A 167 -4.58 -0.44 -17.28
CA ALA A 167 -5.61 -1.34 -16.76
C ALA A 167 -5.64 -1.40 -15.23
N ALA A 168 -4.50 -1.21 -14.56
CA ALA A 168 -4.44 -1.12 -13.10
C ALA A 168 -4.94 0.25 -12.62
N LEU A 169 -4.50 1.36 -13.23
CA LEU A 169 -4.87 2.73 -12.85
C LEU A 169 -6.38 2.99 -12.98
N ASP A 170 -7.06 2.40 -13.97
CA ASP A 170 -8.53 2.47 -14.11
C ASP A 170 -9.29 1.80 -12.94
N LEU A 171 -8.61 0.92 -12.20
CA LEU A 171 -9.16 0.23 -11.04
C LEU A 171 -8.73 0.85 -9.70
N VAL A 172 -7.86 1.87 -9.71
CA VAL A 172 -7.39 2.49 -8.46
C VAL A 172 -8.51 3.30 -7.81
N ASP A 173 -8.61 3.16 -6.50
CA ASP A 173 -9.50 3.92 -5.63
C ASP A 173 -8.81 4.12 -4.27
N GLY A 174 -8.43 5.36 -3.98
CA GLY A 174 -7.73 5.73 -2.74
C GLY A 174 -8.55 5.62 -1.46
N GLY A 175 -9.83 5.25 -1.53
CA GLY A 175 -10.68 5.04 -0.36
C GLY A 175 -10.45 3.70 0.36
N ALA A 176 -9.87 2.69 -0.30
CA ALA A 176 -9.58 1.42 0.36
C ALA A 176 -8.51 1.59 1.45
N GLN A 177 -8.82 1.20 2.69
CA GLN A 177 -7.94 1.37 3.84
C GLN A 177 -7.00 0.20 4.09
N SER A 178 -7.22 -0.93 3.39
CA SER A 178 -6.38 -2.12 3.46
C SER A 178 -6.29 -2.85 2.11
N PRO A 179 -5.22 -3.64 1.85
CA PRO A 179 -5.13 -4.47 0.66
C PRO A 179 -6.26 -5.51 0.54
N LYS A 180 -6.88 -5.87 1.68
CA LYS A 180 -7.98 -6.84 1.71
C LYS A 180 -9.28 -6.19 1.21
N GLU A 181 -9.56 -4.94 1.59
CA GLU A 181 -10.64 -4.15 1.00
C GLU A 181 -10.44 -3.92 -0.50
N THR A 182 -9.22 -3.58 -0.95
CA THR A 182 -8.93 -3.48 -2.39
C THR A 182 -9.22 -4.80 -3.11
N ARG A 183 -8.79 -5.94 -2.56
CA ARG A 183 -9.08 -7.27 -3.16
C ARG A 183 -10.57 -7.56 -3.23
N LEU A 184 -11.31 -7.25 -2.17
CA LEU A 184 -12.76 -7.42 -2.11
C LEU A 184 -13.46 -6.55 -3.15
N ARG A 185 -13.06 -5.28 -3.27
CA ARG A 185 -13.54 -4.36 -4.32
C ARG A 185 -13.30 -4.92 -5.72
N LEU A 186 -12.08 -5.40 -5.99
CA LEU A 186 -11.72 -5.97 -7.28
C LEU A 186 -12.45 -7.30 -7.57
N LEU A 187 -12.75 -8.11 -6.55
CA LEU A 187 -13.59 -9.30 -6.67
C LEU A 187 -14.99 -8.93 -7.16
N LEU A 188 -15.62 -7.93 -6.54
CA LEU A 188 -16.97 -7.49 -6.91
C LEU A 188 -17.03 -6.90 -8.31
N ILE A 189 -16.03 -6.09 -8.70
CA ILE A 189 -15.94 -5.55 -10.06
C ILE A 189 -15.82 -6.69 -11.08
N ARG A 190 -14.99 -7.70 -10.81
CA ARG A 190 -14.85 -8.87 -11.72
C ARG A 190 -16.10 -9.73 -11.79
N ALA A 191 -16.88 -9.78 -10.73
CA ALA A 191 -18.16 -10.49 -10.69
C ALA A 191 -19.29 -9.78 -11.46
N GLY A 192 -19.01 -8.60 -12.05
CA GLY A 192 -19.95 -7.86 -12.89
C GLY A 192 -20.88 -6.91 -12.13
N PHE A 193 -20.64 -6.67 -10.84
CA PHE A 193 -21.40 -5.66 -10.11
C PHE A 193 -21.00 -4.23 -10.57
N PRO A 194 -21.91 -3.25 -10.49
CA PRO A 194 -21.54 -1.84 -10.65
C PRO A 194 -20.38 -1.49 -9.72
N ARG A 195 -19.47 -0.60 -10.14
CA ARG A 195 -18.30 -0.21 -9.33
C ARG A 195 -18.77 0.24 -7.92
N PRO A 196 -18.38 -0.46 -6.85
CA PRO A 196 -18.78 -0.06 -5.51
C PRO A 196 -18.04 1.22 -5.11
N GLN A 197 -18.73 2.10 -4.40
CA GLN A 197 -18.14 3.26 -3.75
C GLN A 197 -17.37 2.79 -2.51
N THR A 198 -16.25 3.42 -2.21
CA THR A 198 -15.48 3.18 -0.98
C THR A 198 -15.78 4.24 0.08
N GLN A 199 -15.58 3.90 1.35
CA GLN A 199 -15.70 4.83 2.48
C GLN A 199 -17.04 5.59 2.52
N ILE A 200 -18.14 4.84 2.38
CA ILE A 200 -19.48 5.43 2.32
C ILE A 200 -19.88 5.96 3.70
N ALA A 201 -20.17 7.26 3.77
CA ALA A 201 -20.57 7.91 5.01
C ALA A 201 -22.04 7.62 5.34
N VAL A 202 -22.29 6.97 6.48
CA VAL A 202 -23.64 6.80 7.02
C VAL A 202 -23.99 8.03 7.84
N ARG A 203 -24.92 8.84 7.33
CA ARG A 203 -25.28 10.12 7.92
C ARG A 203 -26.58 10.04 8.73
N ASN A 204 -26.60 10.74 9.87
CA ASN A 204 -27.80 10.93 10.66
C ASN A 204 -28.72 12.01 10.09
N GLU A 205 -29.84 12.26 10.77
CA GLU A 205 -30.86 13.24 10.37
C GLU A 205 -30.35 14.68 10.26
N TRP A 206 -29.24 15.00 10.93
CA TRP A 206 -28.59 16.32 10.86
C TRP A 206 -27.44 16.36 9.84
N GLY A 207 -27.20 15.27 9.10
CA GLY A 207 -26.16 15.18 8.06
C GLY A 207 -24.76 14.81 8.55
N TRP A 208 -24.58 14.54 9.85
CA TRP A 208 -23.28 14.12 10.41
C TRP A 208 -23.00 12.65 10.12
N ALA A 209 -21.76 12.33 9.72
CA ALA A 209 -21.35 10.95 9.50
C ALA A 209 -21.14 10.23 10.86
N GLU A 210 -21.96 9.21 11.13
CA GLU A 210 -21.87 8.38 12.34
C GLU A 210 -21.03 7.11 12.13
N ALA A 211 -20.88 6.67 10.88
CA ALA A 211 -20.01 5.57 10.50
C ALA A 211 -19.54 5.71 9.04
N TYR A 212 -18.49 4.98 8.71
CA TYR A 212 -18.02 4.77 7.35
C TYR A 212 -18.04 3.27 7.05
N LEU A 213 -18.63 2.91 5.93
CA LEU A 213 -18.69 1.55 5.39
C LEU A 213 -17.57 1.37 4.37
N ASP A 214 -16.86 0.24 4.42
CA ASP A 214 -15.67 0.00 3.60
C ASP A 214 -15.95 0.20 2.11
N LEU A 215 -16.94 -0.52 1.60
CA LEU A 215 -17.38 -0.42 0.21
C LEU A 215 -18.86 -0.81 0.03
N GLY A 216 -19.50 -0.33 -1.03
CA GLY A 216 -20.89 -0.66 -1.31
C GLY A 216 -21.57 0.24 -2.35
N TRP A 217 -22.89 0.35 -2.22
CA TRP A 217 -23.77 1.11 -3.09
C TRP A 217 -24.77 1.88 -2.22
N GLU A 218 -24.57 3.19 -2.12
CA GLU A 218 -25.35 4.08 -1.26
C GLU A 218 -26.81 4.20 -1.71
N ASP A 219 -27.05 4.22 -3.02
CA ASP A 219 -28.36 4.33 -3.66
C ASP A 219 -29.32 3.20 -3.25
N ILE A 220 -28.80 1.99 -3.10
CA ILE A 220 -29.57 0.81 -2.68
C ILE A 220 -29.30 0.40 -1.22
N LYS A 221 -28.47 1.15 -0.50
CA LYS A 221 -28.06 0.89 0.88
C LYS A 221 -27.56 -0.54 1.13
N VAL A 222 -26.68 -1.01 0.25
CA VAL A 222 -25.99 -2.30 0.41
C VAL A 222 -24.49 -2.04 0.58
N ALA A 223 -23.92 -2.54 1.67
CA ALA A 223 -22.49 -2.45 1.94
C ALA A 223 -21.87 -3.82 2.12
N VAL A 224 -20.56 -3.89 1.89
CA VAL A 224 -19.74 -5.06 2.10
C VAL A 224 -18.57 -4.63 2.97
N GLU A 225 -18.38 -5.25 4.13
CA GLU A 225 -17.31 -4.92 5.06
C GLU A 225 -16.35 -6.09 5.19
N TYR A 226 -15.05 -5.82 5.13
CA TYR A 226 -14.04 -6.84 5.38
C TYR A 226 -13.69 -6.85 6.86
N ASP A 227 -14.04 -7.92 7.58
CA ASP A 227 -13.71 -8.07 8.98
C ASP A 227 -12.32 -8.73 9.13
N GLY A 228 -11.31 -7.89 9.31
CA GLY A 228 -9.94 -8.33 9.52
C GLY A 228 -9.73 -8.86 10.93
N ASP A 229 -9.85 -10.18 11.08
CA ASP A 229 -9.39 -11.00 12.21
C ASP A 229 -9.40 -10.27 13.56
N GLN A 230 -10.61 -9.90 14.01
CA GLN A 230 -10.79 -9.37 15.35
C GLN A 230 -10.53 -10.49 16.34
N HIS A 231 -9.40 -10.39 17.04
CA HIS A 231 -9.24 -11.08 18.32
C HIS A 231 -10.45 -10.72 19.18
N ARG A 232 -11.43 -11.64 19.25
CA ARG A 232 -12.70 -11.55 19.99
C ARG A 232 -12.51 -11.47 21.51
N SER A 233 -11.36 -11.00 21.98
CA SER A 233 -10.94 -11.04 23.38
C SER A 233 -11.40 -9.82 24.19
N SER A 234 -12.13 -8.87 23.61
CA SER A 234 -12.67 -7.70 24.33
C SER A 234 -14.20 -7.62 24.29
N ARG A 235 -14.83 -7.75 25.46
CA ARG A 235 -16.29 -7.54 25.65
C ARG A 235 -16.74 -6.15 25.16
N TYR A 236 -15.87 -5.15 25.26
CA TYR A 236 -16.15 -3.80 24.77
C TYR A 236 -16.34 -3.76 23.25
N GLN A 237 -15.46 -4.43 22.50
CA GLN A 237 -15.52 -4.48 21.05
C GLN A 237 -16.80 -5.19 20.57
N TYR A 238 -17.16 -6.30 21.23
CA TYR A 238 -18.40 -7.02 20.94
C TYR A 238 -19.66 -6.15 21.10
N VAL A 239 -19.76 -5.40 22.21
CA VAL A 239 -20.91 -4.49 22.43
C VAL A 239 -20.94 -3.36 21.40
N LYS A 240 -19.77 -2.82 21.03
CA LYS A 240 -19.65 -1.78 20.00
C LYS A 240 -20.12 -2.29 18.63
N ASP A 241 -19.75 -3.51 18.26
CA ASP A 241 -20.15 -4.11 16.99
C ASP A 241 -21.66 -4.35 16.92
N ILE A 242 -22.29 -4.83 18.00
CA ILE A 242 -23.76 -4.96 18.06
C ILE A 242 -24.43 -3.61 17.83
N ARG A 243 -24.03 -2.58 18.59
CA ARG A 243 -24.61 -1.23 18.45
C ARG A 243 -24.39 -0.64 17.06
N ARG A 244 -23.24 -0.93 16.43
CA ARG A 244 -22.94 -0.52 15.05
C ARG A 244 -23.92 -1.18 14.09
N LEU A 245 -24.15 -2.49 14.19
CA LEU A 245 -25.08 -3.20 13.31
C LEU A 245 -26.53 -2.74 13.49
N GLU A 246 -26.98 -2.52 14.72
CA GLU A 246 -28.31 -1.96 15.01
C GLU A 246 -28.47 -0.55 14.42
N MET A 247 -27.43 0.29 14.53
CA MET A 247 -27.41 1.61 13.91
C MET A 247 -27.51 1.53 12.38
N LEU A 248 -26.70 0.68 11.74
CA LEU A 248 -26.72 0.51 10.28
C LEU A 248 -28.08 0.00 9.80
N ALA A 249 -28.67 -0.96 10.52
CA ALA A 249 -30.01 -1.47 10.23
C ALA A 249 -31.09 -0.38 10.37
N ARG A 250 -31.01 0.48 11.40
CA ARG A 250 -31.94 1.64 11.55
C ARG A 250 -31.85 2.61 10.38
N TYR A 251 -30.65 2.84 9.84
CA TYR A 251 -30.48 3.65 8.63
C TYR A 251 -30.82 2.90 7.34
N GLY A 252 -31.28 1.66 7.45
CA GLY A 252 -31.75 0.85 6.34
C GLY A 252 -30.60 0.27 5.52
N TRP A 253 -29.44 0.00 6.09
CA TRP A 253 -28.33 -0.67 5.42
C TRP A 253 -28.42 -2.19 5.55
N ILE A 254 -28.16 -2.90 4.44
CA ILE A 254 -27.80 -4.32 4.47
C ILE A 254 -26.29 -4.41 4.39
N VAL A 255 -25.67 -5.02 5.39
CA VAL A 255 -24.20 -5.15 5.49
C VAL A 255 -23.81 -6.61 5.31
N VAL A 256 -23.11 -6.91 4.22
CA VAL A 256 -22.52 -8.23 3.97
C VAL A 256 -21.11 -8.24 4.55
N ARG A 257 -20.93 -8.95 5.67
CA ARG A 257 -19.61 -9.10 6.28
C ARG A 257 -18.81 -10.22 5.62
N VAL A 258 -17.54 -9.95 5.32
CA VAL A 258 -16.62 -10.88 4.68
C VAL A 258 -15.44 -11.14 5.60
N ILE A 259 -15.16 -12.42 5.90
CA ILE A 259 -14.00 -12.85 6.67
C ILE A 259 -12.95 -13.51 5.77
N ALA A 260 -11.76 -13.79 6.30
CA ALA A 260 -10.67 -14.37 5.52
C ALA A 260 -10.98 -15.79 5.00
N GLU A 261 -11.83 -16.51 5.73
CA GLU A 261 -12.23 -17.89 5.50
C GLU A 261 -13.33 -18.03 4.43
N ASP A 262 -13.99 -16.93 4.07
CA ASP A 262 -15.10 -16.96 3.12
C ASP A 262 -14.60 -17.27 1.70
N HIS A 263 -15.30 -18.19 1.03
CA HIS A 263 -15.03 -18.48 -0.38
C HIS A 263 -15.53 -17.33 -1.27
N PRO A 264 -14.78 -16.92 -2.31
CA PRO A 264 -15.18 -15.82 -3.19
C PRO A 264 -16.60 -15.95 -3.79
N ASP A 265 -17.00 -17.16 -4.17
CA ASP A 265 -18.33 -17.40 -4.75
C ASP A 265 -19.47 -17.20 -3.73
N ASP A 266 -19.24 -17.54 -2.47
CA ASP A 266 -20.21 -17.30 -1.40
C ASP A 266 -20.37 -15.80 -1.13
N VAL A 267 -19.25 -15.05 -1.11
CA VAL A 267 -19.29 -13.59 -1.00
C VAL A 267 -20.10 -13.00 -2.15
N ILE A 268 -19.84 -13.41 -3.39
CA ILE A 268 -20.57 -12.95 -4.57
C ILE A 268 -22.07 -13.28 -4.46
N TYR A 269 -22.41 -14.50 -4.03
CA TYR A 269 -23.79 -14.94 -3.82
C TYR A 269 -24.52 -14.06 -2.80
N ARG A 270 -23.94 -13.87 -1.60
CA ARG A 270 -24.52 -13.05 -0.54
C ARG A 270 -24.70 -11.59 -0.96
N VAL A 271 -23.75 -11.03 -1.71
CA VAL A 271 -23.87 -9.67 -2.25
C VAL A 271 -24.99 -9.58 -3.29
N ARG A 272 -25.13 -10.59 -4.16
CA ARG A 272 -26.21 -10.63 -5.15
C ARG A 272 -27.59 -10.67 -4.48
N GLU A 273 -27.76 -11.53 -3.48
CA GLU A 273 -28.99 -11.63 -2.69
C GLU A 273 -29.33 -10.30 -1.99
N ALA A 274 -28.34 -9.69 -1.32
CA ALA A 274 -28.51 -8.39 -0.66
C ALA A 274 -28.95 -7.30 -1.64
N ARG A 275 -28.35 -7.24 -2.84
CA ARG A 275 -28.75 -6.30 -3.88
C ARG A 275 -30.15 -6.58 -4.44
N ALA A 276 -30.49 -7.85 -4.66
CA ALA A 276 -31.80 -8.24 -5.20
C ALA A 276 -32.94 -7.88 -4.25
N SER A 277 -32.71 -7.91 -2.93
CA SER A 277 -33.70 -7.50 -1.93
C SER A 277 -34.04 -5.98 -1.93
N ARG A 278 -33.31 -5.19 -2.73
CA ARG A 278 -33.45 -3.73 -2.84
C ARG A 278 -33.93 -3.26 -4.22
N ALA A 279 -34.06 -4.20 -5.16
CA ALA A 279 -34.52 -3.96 -6.53
C ALA A 279 -36.05 -3.89 -6.60
#